data_AF-K4AWW6-F1
#
_entry.id   AF-K4AWW6-F1
#
_cell.length_a   1.000
_cell.length_b   1.000
_cell.length_c   1.000
_cell.angle_alpha   90.00
_cell.angle_beta   90.00
_cell.angle_gamma   90.00
#
_symmetry.space_group_name_H-M   'P 1'
#
loop_
_entity.id
_entity.type
_entity.pdbx_description
1 polymer ?
#
loop_
_entity_poly.entity_id
_entity_poly.type
_entity_poly.pdbx_seq_one_letter_code
_entity_poly.pdbx_strand_id
1 'polypeptide(L)'
;MLFLFGFFIPFHVRSTRFSTRSQAPKTISPTDVFEFNSKFTDKMRRIKIPFPAVDEKKKIIEDLDKDRPYAIDASIVRIMKRHKVLAHQQLAVECVQKLGRMFKPDVKAIEKRIKDLISREYLERDKDNPNLYK
;
A
#
# COMPACT_ATOMS: atom_id res chain seq x y z
N MET A 1 -25.18 35.69 -26.36
CA MET A 1 -26.37 35.00 -25.83
C MET A 1 -26.02 33.52 -25.70
N LEU A 2 -25.61 33.08 -24.51
CA LEU A 2 -26.42 32.33 -23.51
C LEU A 2 -26.57 30.83 -23.89
N PHE A 3 -25.77 29.94 -23.27
CA PHE A 3 -26.11 29.09 -22.09
C PHE A 3 -27.04 27.91 -22.51
N LEU A 4 -26.80 26.61 -22.27
CA LEU A 4 -26.50 25.87 -21.03
C LEU A 4 -26.17 24.37 -21.32
N PHE A 5 -25.32 23.80 -20.48
CA PHE A 5 -25.35 22.46 -19.85
C PHE A 5 -25.81 21.21 -20.62
N GLY A 6 -24.92 20.20 -20.63
CA GLY A 6 -25.27 18.82 -20.93
C GLY A 6 -24.12 17.86 -20.66
N PHE A 7 -23.81 17.66 -19.37
CA PHE A 7 -23.09 16.47 -18.89
C PHE A 7 -23.73 15.22 -19.52
N PHE A 8 -22.99 14.38 -20.25
CA PHE A 8 -23.25 12.93 -20.26
C PHE A 8 -22.06 12.19 -20.87
N ILE A 9 -21.21 11.64 -20.00
CA ILE A 9 -20.22 10.63 -20.34
C ILE A 9 -21.00 9.39 -20.80
N PRO A 10 -20.86 8.87 -22.04
CA PRO A 10 -21.39 7.56 -22.34
C PRO A 10 -20.40 6.53 -21.84
N PHE A 11 -20.40 6.30 -20.52
CA PHE A 11 -19.71 5.17 -19.90
C PHE A 11 -20.56 3.92 -20.15
N HIS A 12 -20.57 3.44 -21.39
CA HIS A 12 -21.27 2.22 -21.75
C HIS A 12 -20.41 1.01 -21.36
N VAL A 13 -20.36 0.69 -20.06
CA VAL A 13 -19.84 -0.61 -19.60
C VAL A 13 -20.94 -1.64 -19.79
N ARG A 14 -20.95 -2.28 -20.95
CA ARG A 14 -21.76 -3.46 -21.21
C ARG A 14 -21.14 -4.62 -20.44
N SER A 15 -21.92 -5.15 -19.51
CA SER A 15 -21.64 -6.31 -18.65
C SER A 15 -21.07 -7.50 -19.43
N THR A 16 -19.83 -7.88 -19.14
CA THR A 16 -19.28 -9.20 -19.50
C THR A 16 -19.68 -10.20 -18.43
N ARG A 17 -20.73 -10.99 -18.69
CA ARG A 17 -21.13 -12.12 -17.84
C ARG A 17 -20.23 -13.32 -18.14
N PHE A 18 -19.56 -13.84 -17.10
CA PHE A 18 -18.72 -15.05 -17.18
C PHE A 18 -19.48 -16.35 -16.88
N SER A 19 -20.76 -16.29 -16.50
CA SER A 19 -21.59 -17.46 -16.18
C SER A 19 -22.99 -17.36 -16.80
N THR A 20 -23.54 -18.48 -17.24
CA THR A 20 -24.76 -18.64 -18.04
C THR A 20 -26.07 -18.50 -17.27
N ARG A 21 -26.09 -17.98 -16.03
CA ARG A 21 -27.34 -17.74 -15.31
C ARG A 21 -28.02 -16.46 -15.85
N SER A 22 -29.20 -16.62 -16.46
CA SER A 22 -29.97 -15.53 -17.09
C SER A 22 -30.46 -14.48 -16.09
N GLN A 23 -30.53 -14.81 -14.79
CA GLN A 23 -30.64 -13.87 -13.68
C GLN A 23 -29.79 -14.39 -12.51
N ALA A 24 -28.70 -13.69 -12.17
CA ALA A 24 -27.90 -14.05 -11.01
C ALA A 24 -28.44 -13.33 -9.76
N PRO A 25 -28.69 -14.04 -8.64
CA PRO A 25 -28.92 -13.38 -7.36
C PRO A 25 -27.67 -12.58 -6.96
N LYS A 26 -27.86 -11.44 -6.29
CA LYS A 26 -26.78 -10.54 -5.84
C LYS A 26 -25.87 -11.17 -4.76
N THR A 27 -26.22 -12.35 -4.26
CA THR A 27 -25.56 -13.04 -3.14
C THR A 27 -25.39 -14.51 -3.51
N ILE A 28 -24.18 -15.04 -3.32
CA ILE A 28 -23.84 -16.46 -3.54
C ILE A 28 -24.21 -17.25 -2.29
N SER A 29 -24.87 -18.41 -2.47
CA SER A 29 -25.19 -19.35 -1.40
C SER A 29 -24.15 -20.48 -1.33
N PRO A 30 -23.92 -21.11 -0.16
CA PRO A 30 -22.93 -22.18 -0.02
C PRO A 30 -23.29 -23.48 -0.78
N THR A 31 -24.50 -23.58 -1.32
CA THR A 31 -25.00 -24.71 -2.11
C THR A 31 -24.91 -24.46 -3.62
N ASP A 32 -24.47 -23.28 -4.06
CA ASP A 32 -24.33 -22.97 -5.49
C ASP A 32 -23.18 -23.78 -6.13
N VAL A 33 -23.49 -24.45 -7.24
CA VAL A 33 -22.52 -25.18 -8.05
C VAL A 33 -22.09 -24.29 -9.22
N PHE A 34 -20.77 -24.17 -9.42
CA PHE A 34 -20.19 -23.38 -10.49
C PHE A 34 -19.58 -24.29 -11.55
N GLU A 35 -19.94 -24.06 -12.81
CA GLU A 35 -19.39 -24.78 -13.96
C GLU A 35 -18.62 -23.84 -14.88
N PHE A 36 -17.59 -24.39 -15.54
CA PHE A 36 -16.80 -23.66 -16.52
C PHE A 36 -17.58 -23.42 -17.81
N ASN A 37 -17.75 -22.15 -18.20
CA ASN A 37 -18.40 -21.81 -19.46
C ASN A 37 -17.43 -21.93 -20.64
N SER A 38 -17.37 -23.13 -21.23
CA SER A 38 -16.54 -23.43 -22.41
C SER A 38 -16.98 -22.74 -23.70
N LYS A 39 -18.19 -22.16 -23.73
CA LYS A 39 -18.74 -21.44 -24.90
C LYS A 39 -18.47 -19.94 -24.87
N PHE A 40 -17.66 -19.46 -23.92
CA PHE A 40 -17.34 -18.06 -23.80
C PHE A 40 -16.48 -17.58 -24.98
N THR A 41 -17.02 -16.68 -25.80
CA THR A 41 -16.33 -16.03 -26.91
C THR A 41 -16.29 -14.53 -26.69
N ASP A 42 -15.11 -13.95 -26.50
CA ASP A 42 -14.91 -12.50 -26.42
C ASP A 42 -14.28 -11.99 -27.72
N LYS A 43 -14.73 -10.82 -28.19
CA LYS A 43 -14.17 -10.14 -29.37
C LYS A 43 -12.79 -9.55 -29.07
N MET A 44 -12.48 -9.29 -27.80
CA MET A 44 -11.18 -8.78 -27.37
C MET A 44 -10.22 -9.94 -27.07
N ARG A 45 -8.99 -9.87 -27.60
CA ARG A 45 -7.91 -10.83 -27.29
C ARG A 45 -7.46 -10.80 -25.81
N ARG A 46 -7.79 -9.72 -25.09
CA ARG A 46 -7.47 -9.53 -23.66
C ARG A 46 -8.75 -9.36 -22.87
N ILE A 47 -9.07 -10.33 -22.04
CA ILE A 47 -10.20 -10.25 -21.11
C ILE A 47 -9.77 -9.38 -19.93
N LYS A 48 -10.52 -8.30 -19.67
CA LYS A 48 -10.28 -7.42 -18.51
C LYS A 48 -11.19 -7.87 -17.36
N ILE A 49 -10.59 -8.51 -16.36
CA ILE A 49 -11.30 -8.90 -15.14
C ILE A 49 -11.42 -7.64 -14.27
N PRO A 50 -12.64 -7.19 -13.94
CA PRO A 50 -12.81 -6.06 -13.02
C PRO A 50 -12.31 -6.46 -11.64
N PHE A 51 -11.50 -5.58 -11.04
CA PHE A 51 -11.04 -5.74 -9.67
C PHE A 51 -12.22 -5.70 -8.70
N PRO A 52 -12.13 -6.38 -7.54
CA PRO A 52 -13.15 -6.31 -6.50
C PRO A 52 -13.38 -4.87 -6.02
N ALA A 53 -14.54 -4.68 -5.38
CA ALA A 53 -15.06 -3.37 -5.00
C ALA A 53 -14.09 -2.56 -4.13
N VAL A 54 -14.19 -1.23 -4.24
CA VAL A 54 -13.27 -0.24 -3.67
C VAL A 54 -13.07 -0.39 -2.15
N ASP A 55 -14.03 -0.98 -1.44
CA ASP A 55 -13.97 -1.11 0.02
C ASP A 55 -12.95 -2.16 0.51
N GLU A 56 -12.65 -3.21 -0.28
CA GLU A 56 -11.55 -4.13 0.05
C GLU A 56 -10.18 -3.45 -0.13
N LYS A 57 -10.07 -2.53 -1.09
CA LYS A 57 -8.82 -1.78 -1.33
C LYS A 57 -8.48 -0.84 -0.16
N LYS A 58 -9.50 -0.25 0.48
CA LYS A 58 -9.30 0.62 1.64
C LYS A 58 -8.70 -0.14 2.82
N LYS A 59 -9.24 -1.33 3.12
CA LYS A 59 -8.71 -2.19 4.19
C LYS A 59 -7.24 -2.57 3.96
N ILE A 60 -6.90 -2.94 2.72
CA ILE A 60 -5.51 -3.26 2.36
C ILE A 60 -4.59 -2.05 2.56
N ILE A 61 -5.03 -0.84 2.18
CA ILE A 61 -4.22 0.38 2.35
C ILE A 61 -4.05 0.72 3.84
N GLU A 62 -5.10 0.58 4.64
CA GLU A 62 -5.06 0.83 6.09
C GLU A 62 -4.10 -0.13 6.81
N ASP A 63 -4.09 -1.41 6.43
CA ASP A 63 -3.17 -2.37 7.02
C ASP A 63 -1.71 -2.09 6.60
N LEU A 64 -1.48 -1.68 5.35
CA LEU A 64 -0.16 -1.24 4.90
C LEU A 64 0.34 0.00 5.66
N ASP A 65 -0.55 0.93 6.02
CA ASP A 65 -0.19 2.11 6.80
C ASP A 65 0.22 1.76 8.24
N LYS A 66 -0.33 0.69 8.82
CA LYS A 66 0.10 0.15 10.11
C LYS A 66 1.49 -0.47 10.03
N ASP A 67 1.85 -1.10 8.90
CA ASP A 67 3.13 -1.78 8.73
C ASP A 67 4.32 -0.83 8.49
N ARG A 68 4.07 0.33 7.85
CA ARG A 68 5.09 1.35 7.55
C ARG A 68 5.98 1.75 8.75
N PRO A 69 5.45 2.10 9.94
CA PRO A 69 6.30 2.45 11.09
C PRO A 69 7.21 1.30 11.53
N TYR A 70 6.73 0.05 11.50
CA TYR A 70 7.55 -1.11 11.84
C TYR A 70 8.68 -1.34 10.83
N ALA A 71 8.41 -1.12 9.54
CA ALA A 71 9.44 -1.17 8.50
C ALA A 71 10.52 -0.09 8.69
N ILE A 72 10.13 1.11 9.15
CA ILE A 72 11.07 2.19 9.49
C ILE A 72 11.96 1.78 10.66
N ASP A 73 11.38 1.27 11.75
CA ASP A 73 12.15 0.83 12.92
C ASP A 73 13.16 -0.25 12.56
N ALA A 74 12.72 -1.30 11.86
CA ALA A 74 13.57 -2.39 11.45
C ALA A 74 14.73 -1.91 10.55
N SER A 75 14.47 -0.91 9.71
CA SER A 75 15.51 -0.32 8.86
C SER A 75 16.54 0.46 9.68
N ILE A 76 16.10 1.28 10.64
CA ILE A 76 16.97 2.06 11.53
C ILE A 76 17.85 1.10 12.35
N VAL A 77 17.26 0.12 13.03
CA VAL A 77 18.00 -0.85 13.87
C VAL A 77 19.00 -1.63 13.02
N ARG A 78 18.63 -2.02 11.79
CA ARG A 78 19.54 -2.73 10.87
C ARG A 78 20.73 -1.88 10.44
N ILE A 79 20.54 -0.58 10.17
CA ILE A 79 21.62 0.34 9.81
C ILE A 79 22.55 0.54 11.02
N MET A 80 22.00 0.85 12.18
CA MET A 80 22.78 1.04 13.42
C MET A 80 23.56 -0.21 13.80
N LYS A 81 22.97 -1.40 13.70
CA LYS A 81 23.66 -2.67 13.97
C LYS A 81 24.89 -2.91 13.08
N ARG A 82 24.89 -2.37 11.85
CA ARG A 82 26.03 -2.45 10.93
C ARG A 82 27.11 -1.42 11.25
N HIS A 83 26.72 -0.18 11.53
CA HIS A 83 27.65 0.95 11.64
C HIS A 83 28.15 1.22 13.07
N LYS A 84 27.43 0.76 14.12
CA LYS A 84 27.69 0.96 15.57
C LYS A 84 27.68 2.41 16.05
N VAL A 85 28.08 3.36 15.21
CA VAL A 85 28.00 4.80 15.44
C VAL A 85 27.60 5.44 14.11
N LEU A 86 26.59 6.30 14.10
CA LEU A 86 26.19 7.00 12.88
C LEU A 86 25.65 8.40 13.18
N ALA A 87 25.94 9.35 12.29
CA ALA A 87 25.40 10.70 12.39
C ALA A 87 23.93 10.75 11.97
N HIS A 88 23.15 11.64 12.59
CA HIS A 88 21.72 11.77 12.34
C HIS A 88 21.37 11.94 10.84
N GLN A 89 22.07 12.83 10.14
CA GLN A 89 21.84 13.06 8.71
C GLN A 89 22.12 11.81 7.88
N GLN A 90 23.20 11.08 8.18
CA GLN A 90 23.55 9.85 7.48
C GLN A 90 22.52 8.74 7.73
N LEU A 91 22.09 8.57 8.98
CA LEU A 91 21.06 7.60 9.34
C LEU A 91 19.73 7.87 8.60
N ALA A 92 19.32 9.14 8.52
CA ALA A 92 18.11 9.52 7.80
C ALA A 92 18.22 9.22 6.30
N VAL A 93 19.34 9.58 5.66
CA VAL A 93 19.57 9.33 4.23
C VAL A 93 19.59 7.83 3.92
N GLU A 94 20.32 7.04 4.71
CA GLU A 94 20.38 5.59 4.51
C GLU A 94 19.01 4.91 4.72
N CYS A 95 18.23 5.39 5.69
CA CYS A 95 16.88 4.87 5.94
C CYS A 95 15.95 5.14 4.75
N VAL A 96 15.97 6.37 4.21
CA VAL A 96 15.20 6.73 3.00
C VAL A 96 15.64 5.90 1.80
N GLN A 97 16.95 5.72 1.59
CA GLN A 97 17.47 4.89 0.50
C GLN A 97 17.05 3.42 0.64
N LYS A 98 17.06 2.90 1.87
CA LYS A 98 16.70 1.51 2.15
C LYS A 98 15.21 1.25 1.89
N LEU A 99 14.36 2.16 2.32
CA LEU A 99 12.91 2.04 2.21
C LEU A 99 12.37 2.47 0.84
N GLY A 100 13.11 3.27 0.08
CA GLY A 100 12.68 3.84 -1.21
C GLY A 100 12.26 2.83 -2.27
N ARG A 101 12.60 1.54 -2.11
CA ARG A 101 12.10 0.44 -2.96
C ARG A 101 10.65 0.08 -2.70
N MET A 102 10.15 0.34 -1.49
CA MET A 102 8.80 0.00 -1.04
C MET A 102 7.93 1.26 -0.92
N PHE A 103 8.43 2.28 -0.22
CA PHE A 103 7.73 3.55 -0.03
C PHE A 103 8.72 4.68 0.29
N LYS A 104 8.28 5.93 0.14
CA LYS A 104 9.07 7.11 0.52
C LYS A 104 8.65 7.58 1.91
N PRO A 105 9.39 7.24 2.99
CA PRO A 105 9.10 7.76 4.32
C PRO A 105 9.34 9.28 4.38
N ASP A 106 8.52 9.99 5.15
CA ASP A 106 8.77 11.39 5.50
C ASP A 106 9.90 11.45 6.55
N VAL A 107 10.76 12.45 6.45
CA VAL A 107 11.87 12.69 7.39
C VAL A 107 11.34 12.87 8.82
N LYS A 108 10.19 13.56 8.97
CA LYS A 108 9.53 13.72 10.27
C LYS A 108 9.11 12.39 10.91
N ALA A 109 8.69 11.42 10.09
CA ALA A 109 8.33 10.10 10.57
C ALA A 109 9.56 9.37 11.09
N ILE A 110 10.69 9.44 10.37
CA ILE A 110 11.97 8.86 10.78
C ILE A 110 12.44 9.47 12.10
N GLU A 111 12.41 10.81 12.25
CA GLU A 111 12.78 11.48 13.51
C GLU A 111 11.94 11.02 14.70
N LYS A 112 10.62 10.87 14.50
CA LYS A 112 9.72 10.36 15.54
C LYS A 112 10.08 8.92 15.93
N ARG A 113 10.39 8.06 14.95
CA ARG A 113 10.80 6.67 15.22
C ARG A 113 12.14 6.60 15.93
N ILE A 114 13.13 7.42 15.57
CA ILE A 114 14.42 7.48 16.28
C ILE A 114 14.21 7.82 17.76
N LYS A 115 13.35 8.80 18.08
CA LYS A 115 13.04 9.16 19.47
C LYS A 115 12.40 7.99 20.23
N ASP A 116 11.44 7.30 19.62
CA ASP A 116 10.79 6.12 20.21
C ASP A 116 11.77 4.96 20.43
N LEU A 117 12.71 4.75 19.50
CA LEU A 117 13.75 3.73 19.65
C LEU A 117 14.75 4.07 20.76
N ILE A 118 15.05 5.35 20.99
CA ILE A 118 15.85 5.78 22.15
C ILE A 118 15.10 5.52 23.45
N SER A 119 13.81 5.87 23.52
CA SER A 119 12.96 5.62 24.71
C SER A 119 12.81 4.14 25.05
N ARG A 120 12.95 3.26 24.05
CA ARG A 120 12.93 1.79 24.21
C ARG A 120 14.32 1.18 24.35
N GLU A 121 15.36 2.00 24.52
CA GLU A 121 16.75 1.58 24.73
C GLU A 121 17.37 0.78 23.57
N TYR A 122 16.86 0.94 22.34
CA TYR A 122 17.46 0.35 21.14
C TYR A 122 18.59 1.19 20.54
N LEU A 123 18.59 2.50 20.81
CA LEU A 123 19.61 3.46 20.39
C LEU A 123 19.93 4.38 21.58
N GLU A 124 21.18 4.82 21.66
CA GLU A 124 21.62 5.84 22.61
C GLU A 124 22.16 7.06 21.86
N ARG A 125 22.00 8.26 22.45
CA ARG A 125 22.73 9.43 21.97
C ARG A 125 24.11 9.45 22.58
N ASP A 126 25.10 9.85 21.80
CA ASP A 126 26.43 10.06 22.35
C ASP A 126 26.41 11.20 23.39
N LYS A 127 27.21 11.04 24.46
CA LYS A 127 27.27 11.99 25.59
C LYS A 127 27.94 13.30 25.21
N ASP A 128 28.88 13.24 24.28
CA ASP A 128 29.69 14.38 23.84
C ASP A 128 29.07 15.07 22.63
N ASN A 129 28.33 14.33 21.79
CA ASN A 129 27.70 14.88 20.59
C ASN A 129 26.26 14.37 20.36
N PRO A 130 25.23 15.21 20.53
CA PRO A 130 23.83 14.81 20.34
C PRO A 130 23.44 14.46 18.90
N ASN A 131 24.30 14.76 17.91
CA ASN A 131 24.09 14.40 16.50
C ASN A 131 24.59 12.99 16.16
N LEU A 132 25.27 12.30 17.08
CA LEU A 132 25.73 10.93 16.92
C LEU A 132 24.84 9.97 17.71
N TYR A 133 24.49 8.86 17.07
CA TYR A 133 23.80 7.75 17.70
C TYR A 133 24.74 6.57 17.86
N LYS A 134 24.54 5.80 18.93
CA LYS A 134 25.18 4.53 19.26
C LYS A 134 24.13 3.43 19.38
#